data_AF-A0A3N5W679-F1
#
_entry.id   AF-A0A3N5W679-F1
#
_cell.length_a   1.000
_cell.length_b   1.000
_cell.length_c   1.000
_cell.angle_alpha   90.00
_cell.angle_beta   90.00
_cell.angle_gamma   90.00
#
_symmetry.space_group_name_H-M   'P 1'
#
loop_
_entity.id
_entity.type
_entity.pdbx_description
1 polymer ?
#
loop_
_entity_poly.entity_id
_entity_poly.type
_entity_poly.pdbx_seq_one_letter_code
_entity_poly.pdbx_strand_id
1 'polypeptide(L)'
;MPPTSAISMPDRRADLRSRQIHALVLPVTVVLVAPFLLVTSFNPFRLEVSLPLPLLQIFLGGLIVLFGLALLVQTIRLFGQVGQGTLAPWDPPRRLVVQGVYRHVRNPMISGVLFMLLGEAVGLGSPVLLAWFALFLLLNLVYIKLLEEPMLVRRFGQEYIEYRANVPMWFPRLKPWEPGSA
;
A
#
# COMPACT_ATOMS: atom_id res chain seq x y z
N MET A 1 51.44 12.52 16.05
CA MET A 1 50.43 12.05 15.08
C MET A 1 49.49 11.10 15.79
N PRO A 2 48.20 11.41 15.96
CA PRO A 2 47.24 10.46 16.51
C PRO A 2 46.76 9.48 15.42
N PRO A 3 46.36 8.24 15.77
CA PRO A 3 45.97 7.22 14.81
C PRO A 3 44.58 7.51 14.23
N THR A 4 44.44 7.26 12.94
CA THR A 4 43.22 7.36 12.15
C THR A 4 42.16 6.42 12.71
N SER A 5 41.17 6.98 13.43
CA SER A 5 39.99 6.24 13.88
C SER A 5 39.19 5.80 12.66
N ALA A 6 39.19 4.50 12.38
CA ALA A 6 38.30 3.89 11.41
C ALA A 6 36.85 4.19 11.81
N ILE A 7 36.19 5.04 11.04
CA ILE A 7 34.76 5.31 11.18
C ILE A 7 34.04 3.97 10.93
N SER A 8 33.51 3.35 11.98
CA SER A 8 32.68 2.15 11.86
C SER A 8 31.45 2.52 11.05
N MET A 9 31.40 2.11 9.78
CA MET A 9 30.23 2.27 8.94
C MET A 9 29.05 1.54 9.61
N PRO A 10 27.92 2.21 9.88
CA PRO A 10 26.77 1.54 10.48
C PRO A 10 26.31 0.37 9.60
N ASP A 11 25.95 -0.74 10.23
CA ASP A 11 25.54 -1.96 9.54
C ASP A 11 24.30 -1.68 8.69
N ARG A 12 24.48 -1.64 7.36
CA ARG A 12 23.40 -1.34 6.39
C ARG A 12 22.18 -2.24 6.58
N ARG A 13 22.36 -3.46 7.10
CA ARG A 13 21.24 -4.40 7.33
C ARG A 13 20.36 -3.99 8.52
N ALA A 14 20.95 -3.42 9.57
CA ALA A 14 20.22 -2.93 10.74
C ALA A 14 19.41 -1.67 10.41
N ASP A 15 19.99 -0.76 9.61
CA ASP A 15 19.32 0.46 9.15
C ASP A 15 18.12 0.15 8.23
N LEU A 16 18.27 -0.81 7.31
CA LEU A 16 17.17 -1.26 6.45
C LEU A 16 16.00 -1.89 7.23
N ARG A 17 16.29 -2.71 8.25
CA ARG A 17 15.26 -3.31 9.11
C ARG A 17 14.49 -2.25 9.91
N SER A 18 15.19 -1.28 10.48
CA SER A 18 14.58 -0.17 11.22
C SER A 18 13.62 0.66 10.34
N ARG A 19 14.03 0.98 9.11
CA ARG A 19 13.19 1.73 8.16
C ARG A 19 11.96 0.94 7.70
N GLN A 20 12.08 -0.38 7.55
CA GLN A 20 10.94 -1.26 7.21
C GLN A 20 9.91 -1.33 8.36
N ILE A 21 10.36 -1.35 9.61
CA ILE A 21 9.45 -1.38 10.77
C ILE A 21 8.61 -0.10 10.82
N HIS A 22 9.22 1.07 10.62
CA HIS A 22 8.48 2.34 10.57
C HIS A 22 7.49 2.39 9.40
N ALA A 23 7.84 1.81 8.25
CA ALA A 23 6.94 1.73 7.10
C ALA A 23 5.69 0.85 7.37
N LEU A 24 5.73 -0.04 8.36
CA LEU A 24 4.60 -0.88 8.74
C LEU A 24 3.65 -0.21 9.74
N VAL A 25 4.09 0.85 10.43
CA VAL A 25 3.26 1.55 11.43
C VAL A 25 1.95 2.02 10.82
N LEU A 26 2.01 2.68 9.67
CA LEU A 26 0.84 3.24 9.00
C LEU A 26 -0.16 2.16 8.53
N PRO A 27 0.25 1.13 7.75
CA PRO A 27 -0.68 0.07 7.36
C PRO A 27 -1.21 -0.72 8.56
N VAL A 28 -0.41 -1.00 9.58
CA VAL A 28 -0.89 -1.64 10.83
C VAL A 28 -1.94 -0.78 11.52
N THR A 29 -1.73 0.53 11.58
CA THR A 29 -2.70 1.45 12.21
C THR A 29 -4.01 1.48 11.42
N VAL A 30 -3.94 1.57 10.10
CA VAL A 30 -5.11 1.69 9.22
C VAL A 30 -5.90 0.39 9.13
N VAL A 31 -5.23 -0.77 9.11
CA VAL A 31 -5.84 -2.08 8.89
C VAL A 31 -6.21 -2.79 10.19
N LEU A 32 -5.46 -2.58 11.28
CA LEU A 32 -5.75 -3.29 12.54
C LEU A 32 -6.32 -2.36 13.60
N VAL A 33 -5.61 -1.27 13.91
CA VAL A 33 -5.97 -0.41 15.06
C VAL A 33 -7.27 0.36 14.80
N ALA A 34 -7.38 1.04 13.67
CA ALA A 34 -8.57 1.84 13.35
C ALA A 34 -9.83 0.96 13.23
N PRO A 35 -9.85 -0.16 12.47
CA PRO A 35 -10.99 -1.06 12.41
C PRO A 35 -11.37 -1.64 13.77
N PHE A 36 -10.38 -2.03 14.59
CA PHE A 36 -10.64 -2.51 15.95
C PHE A 36 -11.37 -1.45 16.78
N LEU A 37 -10.85 -0.23 16.84
CA LEU A 37 -11.45 0.87 17.59
C LEU A 37 -12.85 1.23 17.07
N LEU A 38 -13.05 1.21 15.75
CA LEU A 38 -14.35 1.48 15.13
C LEU A 38 -15.38 0.42 15.50
N VAL A 39 -15.01 -0.86 15.43
CA VAL A 39 -15.92 -1.96 15.77
C VAL A 39 -16.26 -1.96 17.26
N THR A 40 -15.30 -1.68 18.15
CA THR A 40 -15.58 -1.61 19.59
C THR A 40 -16.41 -0.39 19.98
N SER A 41 -16.24 0.74 19.29
CA SER A 41 -16.93 2.00 19.62
C SER A 41 -18.32 2.10 18.98
N PHE A 42 -18.52 1.48 17.81
CA PHE A 42 -19.75 1.59 17.01
C PHE A 42 -20.46 0.24 16.78
N ASN A 43 -20.23 -0.74 17.66
CA ASN A 43 -20.81 -2.09 17.61
C ASN A 43 -22.34 -2.19 17.34
N PRO A 44 -23.22 -1.25 17.76
CA PRO A 44 -24.65 -1.36 17.42
C PRO A 44 -24.97 -1.15 15.92
N PHE A 45 -24.05 -0.62 15.11
CA PHE A 45 -24.24 -0.44 13.66
C PHE A 45 -23.73 -1.65 12.88
N ARG A 46 -24.24 -2.85 13.14
CA ARG A 46 -24.01 -3.99 12.22
C ARG A 46 -24.98 -3.90 11.06
N LEU A 47 -24.47 -3.97 9.83
CA LEU A 47 -25.30 -4.19 8.67
C LEU A 47 -25.65 -5.67 8.78
N GLU A 48 -26.89 -5.98 9.10
CA GLU A 48 -27.39 -7.35 8.95
C GLU A 48 -27.43 -7.65 7.46
N VAL A 49 -26.27 -7.85 6.84
CA VAL A 49 -26.15 -8.48 5.53
C VAL A 49 -26.60 -9.90 5.75
N SER A 50 -27.89 -10.13 5.61
CA SER A 50 -28.54 -11.42 5.76
C SER A 50 -28.21 -12.27 4.53
N LEU A 51 -26.92 -12.56 4.33
CA LEU A 51 -26.53 -13.69 3.50
C LEU A 51 -26.97 -14.95 4.24
N PRO A 52 -27.56 -15.93 3.57
CA PRO A 52 -28.08 -17.14 4.22
C PRO A 52 -26.99 -17.99 4.92
N LEU A 53 -25.71 -17.62 4.81
CA LEU A 53 -24.55 -18.36 5.28
C LEU A 53 -23.49 -17.41 5.88
N PRO A 54 -23.55 -17.07 7.19
CA PRO A 54 -22.55 -16.19 7.83
C PRO A 54 -21.10 -16.71 7.69
N LEU A 55 -20.92 -18.02 7.58
CA LEU A 55 -19.62 -18.64 7.30
C LEU A 55 -19.07 -18.30 5.92
N LEU A 56 -19.94 -18.23 4.89
CA LEU A 56 -19.53 -17.86 3.54
C LEU A 56 -19.05 -16.40 3.49
N GLN A 57 -19.74 -15.51 4.21
CA GLN A 57 -19.38 -14.11 4.30
C GLN A 57 -17.99 -13.91 4.95
N ILE A 58 -17.75 -14.57 6.09
CA ILE A 58 -16.44 -14.55 6.76
C ILE A 58 -15.35 -15.13 5.85
N PHE A 59 -15.65 -16.24 5.17
CA PHE A 59 -14.71 -16.88 4.24
C PHE A 59 -14.35 -15.96 3.07
N LEU A 60 -15.34 -15.34 2.42
CA LEU A 60 -15.11 -14.37 1.34
C LEU A 60 -14.33 -13.15 1.81
N GLY A 61 -14.70 -12.58 2.97
CA GLY A 61 -13.96 -11.48 3.58
C GLY A 61 -12.50 -11.85 3.84
N GLY A 62 -12.25 -13.04 4.40
CA GLY A 62 -10.91 -13.58 4.63
C GLY A 62 -10.10 -13.73 3.35
N LEU A 63 -10.69 -14.24 2.26
CA LEU A 63 -10.02 -14.34 0.96
C LEU A 63 -9.59 -12.97 0.42
N ILE A 64 -10.47 -11.96 0.54
CA ILE A 64 -10.17 -10.59 0.08
C ILE A 64 -9.02 -9.99 0.93
N VAL A 65 -9.05 -10.19 2.26
CA VAL A 65 -7.96 -9.74 3.15
C VAL A 65 -6.64 -10.40 2.77
N LEU A 66 -6.63 -11.72 2.56
CA LEU A 66 -5.42 -12.45 2.19
C LEU A 66 -4.85 -11.98 0.85
N PHE A 67 -5.71 -11.69 -0.12
CA PHE A 67 -5.29 -11.12 -1.40
C PHE A 67 -4.65 -9.73 -1.21
N GLY A 68 -5.27 -8.85 -0.43
CA GLY A 68 -4.72 -7.54 -0.11
C GLY A 68 -3.38 -7.61 0.63
N LEU A 69 -3.24 -8.54 1.58
CA LEU A 69 -2.00 -8.81 2.30
C LEU A 69 -0.90 -9.31 1.36
N ALA A 70 -1.22 -10.20 0.43
CA ALA A 70 -0.27 -10.70 -0.57
C ALA A 70 0.30 -9.56 -1.43
N LEU A 71 -0.56 -8.62 -1.87
CA LEU A 71 -0.13 -7.42 -2.60
C LEU A 71 0.76 -6.52 -1.74
N LEU A 72 0.40 -6.29 -0.47
CA LEU A 72 1.19 -5.48 0.44
C LEU A 72 2.59 -6.10 0.66
N VAL A 73 2.67 -7.41 0.91
CA VAL A 73 3.94 -8.12 1.08
C VAL A 73 4.78 -8.06 -0.19
N GLN A 74 4.16 -8.25 -1.36
CA GLN A 74 4.87 -8.18 -2.64
C GLN A 74 5.45 -6.78 -2.90
N THR A 75 4.69 -5.72 -2.60
CA THR A 75 5.14 -4.34 -2.78
C THR A 75 6.26 -3.96 -1.80
N ILE A 76 6.17 -4.36 -0.53
CA ILE A 76 7.24 -4.17 0.46
C ILE A 76 8.52 -4.89 0.01
N ARG A 77 8.42 -6.13 -0.46
CA ARG A 77 9.57 -6.89 -0.98
C ARG A 77 10.22 -6.18 -2.17
N LEU A 78 9.42 -5.70 -3.12
CA LEU A 78 9.93 -5.00 -4.30
C LEU A 78 10.65 -3.70 -3.91
N PHE A 79 10.10 -2.92 -2.99
CA PHE A 79 10.76 -1.70 -2.49
C PHE A 79 12.08 -2.01 -1.78
N GLY A 80 12.10 -3.06 -0.96
CA GLY A 80 13.33 -3.50 -0.28
C GLY A 80 14.41 -4.03 -1.22
N GLN A 81 14.04 -4.65 -2.35
CA GLN A 81 14.97 -5.24 -3.30
C GLN A 81 15.43 -4.26 -4.40
N VAL A 82 14.55 -3.38 -4.87
CA VAL A 82 14.74 -2.60 -6.11
C VAL A 82 14.91 -1.10 -5.84
N GLY A 83 14.24 -0.57 -4.81
CA GLY A 83 14.10 0.88 -4.61
C GLY A 83 15.37 1.61 -4.15
N GLN A 84 16.35 0.89 -3.58
CA GLN A 84 17.52 1.46 -2.87
C GLN A 84 17.14 2.62 -1.92
N GLY A 85 15.95 2.52 -1.32
CA GLY A 85 15.29 3.48 -0.43
C GLY A 85 14.07 2.79 0.20
N THR A 86 13.28 3.50 0.99
CA THR A 86 12.09 2.91 1.66
C THR A 86 10.80 3.60 1.24
N LEU A 87 9.66 3.03 1.65
CA LEU A 87 8.33 3.63 1.47
C LEU A 87 8.15 4.91 2.27
N ALA A 88 9.12 5.24 3.12
CA ALA A 88 9.03 6.35 4.01
C ALA A 88 9.31 7.69 3.30
N PRO A 89 8.56 8.75 3.61
CA PRO A 89 8.76 10.08 3.03
C PRO A 89 10.19 10.62 3.18
N TRP A 90 10.92 10.18 4.22
CA TRP A 90 12.28 10.62 4.55
C TRP A 90 13.40 9.87 3.82
N ASP A 91 13.10 8.82 3.05
CA ASP A 91 14.09 8.12 2.21
C ASP A 91 13.47 7.61 0.90
N PRO A 92 13.00 8.52 0.03
CA PRO A 92 12.18 8.14 -1.10
C PRO A 92 13.06 7.56 -2.24
N PRO A 93 12.56 6.60 -3.04
CA PRO A 93 13.37 5.82 -3.98
C PRO A 93 14.04 6.69 -5.04
N ARG A 94 15.34 6.47 -5.31
CA ARG A 94 16.15 7.32 -6.21
C ARG A 94 15.88 7.09 -7.70
N ARG A 95 15.14 6.02 -8.04
CA ARG A 95 14.73 5.67 -9.40
C ARG A 95 13.25 5.34 -9.40
N LEU A 96 12.57 5.63 -10.51
CA LEU A 96 11.17 5.24 -10.68
C LEU A 96 11.07 3.70 -10.71
N VAL A 97 10.34 3.13 -9.77
CA VAL A 97 10.19 1.67 -9.65
C VAL A 97 9.09 1.19 -10.59
N VAL A 98 9.48 0.73 -11.78
CA VAL A 98 8.57 0.13 -12.79
C VAL A 98 8.88 -1.37 -12.95
N GLN A 99 8.72 -2.12 -11.86
CA GLN A 99 9.01 -3.56 -11.82
C GLN A 99 7.88 -4.35 -11.16
N GLY A 100 7.75 -5.63 -11.53
CA GLY A 100 6.74 -6.53 -10.99
C GLY A 100 5.33 -5.94 -11.09
N VAL A 101 4.61 -5.93 -9.97
CA VAL A 101 3.22 -5.46 -9.90
C VAL A 101 3.04 -3.98 -10.30
N TYR A 102 4.09 -3.14 -10.20
CA TYR A 102 4.05 -1.75 -10.65
C TYR A 102 3.96 -1.61 -12.18
N ARG A 103 4.23 -2.66 -12.95
CA ARG A 103 3.99 -2.67 -14.41
C ARG A 103 2.51 -2.83 -14.78
N HIS A 104 1.70 -3.27 -13.84
CA HIS A 104 0.27 -3.54 -14.05
C HIS A 104 -0.61 -2.43 -13.49
N VAL A 105 -0.25 -1.88 -12.33
CA VAL A 105 -1.00 -0.83 -11.64
C VAL A 105 -0.03 0.11 -10.92
N ARG A 106 -0.34 1.41 -10.86
CA ARG A 106 0.58 2.38 -10.28
C ARG A 106 0.66 2.35 -8.76
N ASN A 107 -0.45 2.06 -8.08
CA ASN A 107 -0.55 2.12 -6.62
C ASN A 107 -0.95 0.77 -5.97
N PRO A 108 -0.23 -0.33 -6.25
CA PRO A 108 -0.58 -1.67 -5.79
C PRO A 108 -0.61 -1.82 -4.27
N MET A 109 0.19 -1.01 -3.56
CA MET A 109 0.20 -0.98 -2.10
C MET A 109 -1.12 -0.47 -1.53
N ILE A 110 -1.60 0.66 -2.06
CA ILE A 110 -2.86 1.27 -1.64
C ILE A 110 -4.02 0.35 -2.02
N SER A 111 -3.97 -0.28 -3.21
CA SER A 111 -4.91 -1.33 -3.58
C SER A 111 -4.92 -2.49 -2.58
N GLY A 112 -3.75 -2.95 -2.12
CA GLY A 112 -3.65 -4.00 -1.11
C GLY A 112 -4.35 -3.61 0.21
N VAL A 113 -4.10 -2.41 0.72
CA VAL A 113 -4.76 -1.86 1.92
C VAL A 113 -6.28 -1.76 1.71
N LEU A 114 -6.72 -1.25 0.56
CA LEU A 114 -8.14 -1.15 0.23
C LEU A 114 -8.84 -2.53 0.18
N PHE A 115 -8.18 -3.55 -0.36
CA PHE A 115 -8.70 -4.92 -0.32
C PHE A 115 -8.81 -5.44 1.11
N MET A 116 -7.82 -5.20 1.97
CA MET A 116 -7.92 -5.60 3.38
C MET A 116 -9.11 -4.93 4.08
N LEU A 117 -9.27 -3.60 3.96
CA LEU A 117 -10.40 -2.88 4.54
C LEU A 117 -11.76 -3.34 4.00
N LEU A 118 -11.84 -3.61 2.69
CA LEU A 118 -13.06 -4.15 2.07
C LEU A 118 -13.36 -5.56 2.58
N GLY A 119 -12.35 -6.41 2.71
CA GLY A 119 -12.49 -7.77 3.22
C GLY A 119 -12.95 -7.80 4.68
N GLU A 120 -12.49 -6.87 5.51
CA GLU A 120 -12.99 -6.69 6.88
C GLU A 120 -14.45 -6.22 6.91
N ALA A 121 -14.80 -5.23 6.08
CA ALA A 121 -16.18 -4.73 5.98
C ALA A 121 -17.15 -5.83 5.51
N VAL A 122 -16.74 -6.62 4.51
CA VAL A 122 -17.50 -7.78 4.02
C VAL A 122 -17.57 -8.87 5.09
N GLY A 123 -16.43 -9.29 5.64
CA GLY A 123 -16.36 -10.41 6.59
C GLY A 123 -17.13 -10.17 7.88
N LEU A 124 -17.17 -8.92 8.36
CA LEU A 124 -17.90 -8.53 9.57
C LEU A 124 -19.30 -7.96 9.31
N GLY A 125 -19.66 -7.71 8.05
CA GLY A 125 -20.92 -7.05 7.69
C GLY A 125 -21.05 -5.67 8.34
N SER A 126 -19.96 -4.91 8.41
CA SER A 126 -19.95 -3.63 9.12
C SER A 126 -20.03 -2.43 8.15
N PRO A 127 -21.12 -1.64 8.18
CA PRO A 127 -21.26 -0.42 7.41
C PRO A 127 -20.31 0.67 7.93
N VAL A 128 -19.92 0.62 9.21
CA VAL A 128 -18.88 1.50 9.76
C VAL A 128 -17.52 1.20 9.12
N LEU A 129 -17.17 -0.08 8.97
CA LEU A 129 -15.94 -0.46 8.25
C LEU A 129 -16.03 -0.17 6.76
N LEU A 130 -17.21 -0.30 6.15
CA LEU A 130 -17.41 0.11 4.76
C LEU A 130 -17.24 1.63 4.58
N ALA A 131 -17.74 2.43 5.52
CA ALA A 131 -17.53 3.87 5.55
C ALA A 131 -16.04 4.20 5.75
N TRP A 132 -15.33 3.46 6.60
CA TRP A 132 -13.88 3.59 6.77
C TRP A 132 -13.12 3.29 5.47
N PHE A 133 -13.46 2.20 4.78
CA PHE A 133 -12.95 1.87 3.45
C PHE A 133 -13.19 3.03 2.47
N ALA A 134 -14.41 3.55 2.39
CA ALA A 134 -14.76 4.62 1.46
C ALA A 134 -14.02 5.93 1.77
N LEU A 135 -13.90 6.28 3.06
CA LEU A 135 -13.12 7.43 3.51
C LEU A 135 -11.65 7.27 3.15
N PHE A 136 -11.06 6.11 3.44
CA PHE A 136 -9.66 5.84 3.12
C PHE A 136 -9.40 5.88 1.61
N LEU A 137 -10.30 5.32 0.80
CA LEU A 137 -10.25 5.42 -0.66
C LEU A 137 -10.28 6.88 -1.12
N LEU A 138 -11.21 7.69 -0.62
CA LEU A 138 -11.35 9.09 -1.00
C LEU A 138 -10.11 9.91 -0.61
N LEU A 139 -9.63 9.74 0.62
CA LEU A 139 -8.42 10.43 1.10
C LEU A 139 -7.20 10.10 0.24
N ASN A 140 -7.02 8.82 -0.11
CA ASN A 140 -5.91 8.42 -0.99
C ASN A 140 -6.10 8.92 -2.41
N LEU A 141 -7.31 8.90 -2.99
CA LEU A 141 -7.58 9.48 -4.30
C LEU A 141 -7.16 10.96 -4.36
N VAL A 142 -7.55 11.75 -3.35
CA VAL A 142 -7.20 13.16 -3.23
C VAL A 142 -5.70 13.34 -3.03
N TYR A 143 -5.10 12.61 -2.09
CA TYR A 143 -3.67 12.67 -1.79
C TYR A 143 -2.81 12.35 -3.02
N ILE A 144 -3.11 11.23 -3.70
CA ILE A 144 -2.36 10.79 -4.88
C ILE A 144 -2.43 11.87 -5.97
N LYS A 145 -3.63 12.39 -6.25
CA LYS A 145 -3.81 13.35 -7.35
C LYS A 145 -3.23 14.72 -7.08
N LEU A 146 -3.38 15.23 -5.85
CA LEU A 146 -3.01 16.61 -5.52
C LEU A 146 -1.57 16.74 -5.02
N LEU A 147 -1.02 15.69 -4.41
CA LEU A 147 0.31 15.75 -3.80
C LEU A 147 1.26 14.77 -4.48
N GLU A 148 0.91 13.49 -4.53
CA GLU A 148 1.85 12.46 -4.98
C GLU A 148 2.22 12.59 -6.46
N GLU A 149 1.23 12.66 -7.37
CA GLU A 149 1.50 12.76 -8.81
C GLU A 149 2.32 14.03 -9.16
N PRO A 150 2.00 15.24 -8.66
CA PRO A 150 2.84 16.41 -8.90
C PRO A 150 4.26 16.28 -8.35
N MET A 151 4.44 15.68 -7.17
CA MET A 151 5.77 15.42 -6.61
C MET A 151 6.57 14.44 -7.48
N LEU A 152 5.93 13.37 -7.96
CA LEU A 152 6.55 12.38 -8.84
C LEU A 152 6.91 12.98 -10.20
N VAL A 153 6.06 13.85 -10.78
CA VAL A 153 6.38 14.61 -12.00
C VAL A 153 7.59 15.53 -11.78
N ARG A 154 7.63 16.29 -10.68
CA ARG A 154 8.77 17.18 -10.36
C ARG A 154 10.07 16.41 -10.18
N ARG A 155 9.99 15.18 -9.66
CA ARG A 155 11.16 14.36 -9.33
C ARG A 155 11.69 13.55 -10.51
N PHE A 156 10.82 12.95 -11.30
CA PHE A 156 11.17 11.98 -12.35
C PHE A 156 10.88 12.50 -13.77
N GLY A 157 10.24 13.66 -13.91
CA GLY A 157 10.01 14.30 -15.20
C GLY A 157 9.26 13.41 -16.19
N GLN A 158 9.82 13.32 -17.40
CA GLN A 158 9.20 12.64 -18.53
C GLN A 158 9.00 11.13 -18.30
N GLU A 159 9.91 10.47 -17.58
CA GLU A 159 9.80 9.04 -17.28
C GLU A 159 8.50 8.73 -16.53
N TYR A 160 8.13 9.57 -15.56
CA TYR A 160 6.89 9.39 -14.81
C TYR A 160 5.66 9.76 -15.63
N ILE A 161 5.75 10.76 -16.50
CA ILE A 161 4.65 11.15 -17.39
C ILE A 161 4.30 9.99 -18.33
N GLU A 162 5.31 9.37 -18.95
CA GLU A 162 5.14 8.21 -19.82
C GLU A 162 4.57 7.00 -19.05
N TYR A 163 5.13 6.69 -17.88
CA TYR A 163 4.63 5.64 -17.01
C TYR A 163 3.17 5.87 -16.62
N ARG A 164 2.81 7.09 -16.23
CA ARG A 164 1.44 7.48 -15.85
C ARG A 164 0.45 7.35 -17.00
N ALA A 165 0.86 7.66 -18.22
CA ALA A 165 0.02 7.54 -19.41
C ALA A 165 -0.28 6.07 -19.76
N ASN A 166 0.68 5.17 -19.49
CA ASN A 166 0.60 3.78 -19.89
C ASN A 166 0.06 2.86 -18.78
N VAL A 167 0.30 3.17 -17.51
CA VAL A 167 -0.10 2.31 -16.39
C VAL A 167 -1.27 2.93 -15.64
N PRO A 168 -2.41 2.26 -15.51
CA PRO A 168 -3.58 2.76 -14.79
C PRO A 168 -3.34 2.87 -13.28
N MET A 169 -4.12 3.73 -12.62
CA MET A 169 -4.00 3.97 -11.18
C MET A 169 -4.51 2.81 -10.32
N TRP A 170 -5.65 2.21 -10.69
CA TRP A 170 -6.38 1.25 -9.85
C TRP A 170 -6.61 -0.11 -10.49
N PHE A 171 -7.02 -0.13 -11.77
CA PHE A 171 -7.36 -1.37 -12.46
C PHE A 171 -6.12 -1.97 -13.11
N PRO A 172 -5.64 -3.15 -12.70
CA PRO A 172 -4.39 -3.70 -13.22
C PRO A 172 -4.50 -4.05 -14.71
N ARG A 173 -3.45 -3.77 -15.47
CA ARG A 173 -3.29 -4.28 -16.84
C ARG A 173 -3.14 -5.79 -16.81
N LEU A 174 -3.71 -6.49 -17.80
CA LEU A 174 -3.46 -7.93 -17.99
C LEU A 174 -2.03 -8.22 -18.46
N LYS A 175 -1.48 -7.34 -19.30
CA LYS A 175 -0.10 -7.42 -19.79
C LYS A 175 0.77 -6.35 -19.11
N PRO A 176 1.97 -6.70 -18.62
CA PRO A 176 2.87 -5.74 -18.00
C PRO A 176 3.27 -4.66 -19.02
N TRP A 177 3.42 -3.42 -18.56
CA TRP A 177 4.04 -2.38 -19.37
C TRP A 177 5.57 -2.53 -19.37
N GLU A 178 6.17 -2.33 -20.54
CA GLU A 178 7.63 -2.32 -20.72
C GLU A 178 8.06 -0.94 -21.23
N PRO A 179 9.03 -0.27 -20.59
CA PRO A 179 9.55 1.00 -21.07
C PRO A 179 10.12 0.85 -22.49
N GLY A 180 9.73 1.72 -23.42
CA GLY A 180 10.19 1.68 -24.81
C GLY A 180 9.38 0.77 -25.74
N SER A 181 8.30 0.14 -25.30
CA SER A 181 7.41 -0.66 -26.15
C SER A 181 6.40 0.19 -26.96
N ALA A 182 6.83 1.34 -27.46
CA ALA A 182 6.00 2.21 -28.32
C ALA A 182 6.12 1.80 -29.80
#